data_AF-A0A1V5QXX8-F1
#
_entry.id   AF-A0A1V5QXX8-F1
#
_cell.length_a   1.000
_cell.length_b   1.000
_cell.length_c   1.000
_cell.angle_alpha   90.00
_cell.angle_beta   90.00
_cell.angle_gamma   90.00
#
_symmetry.space_group_name_H-M   'P 1'
#
loop_
_entity.id
_entity.type
_entity.pdbx_description
1 polymer ?
#
loop_
_entity_poly.entity_id
_entity_poly.type
_entity_poly.pdbx_seq_one_letter_code
_entity_poly.pdbx_strand_id
1 'polypeptide(L)'
;MESQESQPSASAPVEPDSLLKEFRERSEMLDARLDALGDMLKAIRLEIHDEGQRALTRLAQAASDMANGRVYQKIDIEAKGELGALVESLNTTLENLQQLDASVKEQSTQVPELAAQLDAITVDTETATQSVMNRLDALMAASDAAGRELDQSVSALKENQEAQTRFQARIDGFLDRASGGEDPTRVAQEVLDFLFEHQMTTRLPPVDLAQVQAQLRQVSDESFEILNTLQFQDITRQKVEKVVQLLKQFQGGLRRLLEIFKIEAAEAGAATVFEHRAIATQDRIFETSLVQDQKKESVDDIIAQFKKTQG
;
A
#
# COMPACT_ATOMS: atom_id res chain seq x y z
N MET A 1 -50.77 -90.77 -74.03
CA MET A 1 -49.63 -90.54 -74.95
C MET A 1 -48.44 -90.15 -74.09
N GLU A 2 -47.48 -91.06 -74.01
CA GLU A 2 -46.18 -90.90 -73.35
C GLU A 2 -45.29 -89.84 -74.01
N SER A 3 -44.24 -89.47 -73.27
CA SER A 3 -42.96 -88.83 -73.65
C SER A 3 -42.86 -87.37 -73.20
N GLN A 4 -41.81 -86.91 -72.50
CA GLN A 4 -40.59 -87.53 -72.00
C GLN A 4 -40.02 -86.58 -70.93
N GLU A 5 -39.59 -87.15 -69.80
CA GLU A 5 -38.77 -86.50 -68.76
C GLU A 5 -37.40 -86.15 -69.35
N SER A 6 -36.96 -84.89 -69.25
CA SER A 6 -35.60 -84.47 -69.61
C SER A 6 -34.81 -84.15 -68.33
N GLN A 7 -33.80 -84.99 -68.11
CA GLN A 7 -32.85 -85.02 -66.99
C GLN A 7 -31.98 -83.76 -66.85
N PRO A 8 -31.39 -83.54 -65.65
CA PRO A 8 -30.46 -82.44 -65.41
C PRO A 8 -29.09 -82.72 -66.04
N SER A 9 -28.55 -81.75 -66.77
CA SER A 9 -27.22 -81.83 -67.39
C SER A 9 -26.12 -81.83 -66.34
N ALA A 10 -25.34 -82.90 -66.36
CA ALA A 10 -24.26 -83.25 -65.46
C ALA A 10 -23.10 -82.23 -65.45
N SER A 11 -22.55 -82.05 -64.25
CA SER A 11 -21.25 -81.47 -63.95
C SER A 11 -20.14 -82.08 -64.83
N ALA A 12 -19.48 -81.23 -65.64
CA ALA A 12 -18.30 -81.61 -66.42
C ALA A 12 -17.10 -81.90 -65.50
N PRO A 13 -16.21 -82.84 -65.88
CA PRO A 13 -15.02 -83.16 -65.09
C PRO A 13 -14.01 -82.02 -65.22
N VAL A 14 -13.60 -81.46 -64.08
CA VAL A 14 -12.57 -80.43 -64.01
C VAL A 14 -11.22 -81.06 -64.37
N GLU A 15 -10.66 -80.72 -65.53
CA GLU A 15 -9.30 -81.15 -65.89
C GLU A 15 -8.26 -80.45 -65.00
N PRO A 16 -7.26 -81.18 -64.46
CA PRO A 16 -6.28 -80.64 -63.51
C PRO A 16 -5.43 -79.48 -64.08
N ASP A 17 -5.21 -79.42 -65.40
CA ASP A 17 -4.44 -78.35 -66.05
C ASP A 17 -5.18 -77.00 -66.09
N SER A 18 -6.51 -77.01 -66.13
CA SER A 18 -7.34 -75.78 -66.08
C SER A 18 -7.24 -75.09 -64.71
N LEU A 19 -7.29 -75.88 -63.63
CA LEU A 19 -7.12 -75.38 -62.27
C LEU A 19 -5.71 -74.86 -62.01
N LEU A 20 -4.68 -75.49 -62.59
CA LEU A 20 -3.29 -75.03 -62.47
C LEU A 20 -3.07 -73.69 -63.18
N LYS A 21 -3.75 -73.47 -64.32
CA LYS A 21 -3.69 -72.20 -65.05
C LYS A 21 -4.43 -71.09 -64.31
N GLU A 22 -5.63 -71.37 -63.80
CA GLU A 22 -6.41 -70.40 -63.00
C GLU A 22 -5.69 -70.08 -61.68
N PHE A 23 -5.02 -71.05 -61.06
CA PHE A 23 -4.19 -70.83 -59.88
C PHE A 23 -2.97 -69.97 -60.18
N ARG A 24 -2.29 -70.16 -61.32
CA ARG A 24 -1.17 -69.30 -61.75
C ARG A 24 -1.62 -67.87 -62.03
N GLU A 25 -2.72 -67.68 -62.77
CA GLU A 25 -3.25 -66.34 -63.07
C GLU A 25 -3.69 -65.62 -61.79
N ARG A 26 -4.34 -66.34 -60.85
CA ARG A 26 -4.67 -65.77 -59.53
C ARG A 26 -3.42 -65.46 -58.69
N SER A 27 -2.38 -66.28 -58.77
CA SER A 27 -1.10 -66.04 -58.10
C SER A 27 -0.41 -64.80 -58.66
N GLU A 28 -0.34 -64.65 -59.99
CA GLU A 28 0.24 -63.47 -60.64
C GLU A 28 -0.55 -62.19 -60.32
N MET A 29 -1.89 -62.26 -60.28
CA MET A 29 -2.71 -61.13 -59.82
C MET A 29 -2.46 -60.80 -58.34
N LEU A 30 -2.20 -61.82 -57.51
CA LEU A 30 -1.90 -61.62 -56.09
C LEU A 30 -0.54 -60.94 -55.91
N ASP A 31 0.48 -61.39 -56.66
CA ASP A 31 1.81 -60.79 -56.66
C ASP A 31 1.78 -59.34 -57.15
N ALA A 32 1.05 -59.06 -58.24
CA ALA A 32 0.86 -57.68 -58.71
C ALA A 32 0.14 -56.78 -57.69
N ARG A 33 -0.83 -57.34 -56.94
CA ARG A 33 -1.49 -56.63 -55.83
C ARG A 33 -0.56 -56.40 -54.65
N LEU A 34 0.30 -57.36 -54.33
CA LEU A 34 1.29 -57.25 -53.26
C LEU A 34 2.36 -56.21 -53.60
N ASP A 35 2.81 -56.15 -54.85
CA ASP A 35 3.73 -55.10 -55.33
C ASP A 35 3.09 -53.71 -55.26
N ALA A 36 1.84 -53.58 -55.72
CA ALA A 36 1.10 -52.32 -55.61
C ALA A 36 0.89 -51.88 -54.14
N LEU A 37 0.62 -52.82 -53.24
CA LEU A 37 0.55 -52.57 -51.80
C LEU A 37 1.92 -52.16 -51.24
N GLY A 38 2.99 -52.80 -51.69
CA GLY A 38 4.36 -52.50 -51.31
C GLY A 38 4.77 -51.08 -51.70
N ASP A 39 4.40 -50.63 -52.90
CA ASP A 39 4.68 -49.28 -53.37
C ASP A 39 3.81 -48.22 -52.67
N MET A 40 2.54 -48.53 -52.40
CA MET A 40 1.67 -47.65 -51.60
C MET A 40 2.21 -47.51 -50.16
N LEU A 41 2.71 -48.60 -49.56
CA LEU A 41 3.37 -48.58 -48.25
C LEU A 41 4.65 -47.75 -48.24
N LYS A 42 5.47 -47.82 -49.30
CA LYS A 42 6.67 -46.98 -49.43
C LYS A 42 6.31 -45.50 -49.56
N ALA A 43 5.29 -45.16 -50.35
CA ALA A 43 4.81 -43.79 -50.52
C ALA A 43 4.29 -43.21 -49.20
N ILE A 44 3.42 -43.96 -48.51
CA ILE A 44 2.89 -43.58 -47.20
C ILE A 44 4.02 -43.41 -46.17
N ARG A 45 5.01 -44.32 -46.16
CA ARG A 45 6.17 -44.20 -45.25
C ARG A 45 6.97 -42.92 -45.51
N LEU A 46 7.17 -42.55 -46.77
CA LEU A 46 7.93 -41.36 -47.14
C LEU A 46 7.19 -40.08 -46.73
N GLU A 47 5.87 -40.04 -46.95
CA GLU A 47 5.00 -38.92 -46.58
C GLU A 47 4.95 -38.72 -45.06
N ILE A 48 4.75 -39.80 -44.28
CA ILE A 48 4.79 -39.75 -42.81
C ILE A 48 6.16 -39.27 -42.30
N HIS A 49 7.25 -39.68 -42.95
CA HIS A 49 8.59 -39.27 -42.55
C HIS A 49 8.86 -37.78 -42.81
N ASP A 50 8.43 -37.26 -43.97
CA ASP A 50 8.58 -35.84 -44.30
C ASP A 50 7.68 -34.95 -43.43
N GLU A 51 6.42 -35.36 -43.20
CA GLU A 51 5.51 -34.67 -42.27
C GLU A 51 6.07 -34.66 -40.83
N GLY A 52 6.60 -35.78 -40.35
CA GLY A 52 7.25 -35.89 -39.05
C GLY A 52 8.47 -34.98 -38.91
N GLN A 53 9.33 -34.91 -39.92
CA GLN A 53 10.49 -34.01 -39.92
C GLN A 53 10.09 -32.54 -39.92
N ARG A 54 9.07 -32.16 -40.70
CA ARG A 54 8.53 -30.79 -40.71
C ARG A 54 7.93 -30.42 -39.35
N ALA A 55 7.19 -31.34 -38.74
CA ALA A 55 6.62 -31.16 -37.41
C ALA A 55 7.71 -30.97 -36.34
N LEU A 56 8.74 -31.82 -36.33
CA LEU A 56 9.89 -31.69 -35.41
C LEU A 56 10.64 -30.37 -35.60
N THR A 57 10.82 -29.92 -36.84
CA THR A 57 11.49 -28.65 -37.14
C THR A 57 10.67 -27.46 -36.61
N ARG A 58 9.35 -27.48 -36.78
CA ARG A 58 8.44 -26.46 -36.22
C ARG A 58 8.46 -26.46 -34.68
N LEU A 59 8.47 -27.64 -34.06
CA LEU A 59 8.58 -27.77 -32.60
C LEU A 59 9.91 -27.22 -32.07
N ALA A 60 11.03 -27.57 -32.74
CA ALA A 60 12.35 -27.05 -32.38
C ALA A 60 12.42 -25.53 -32.52
N GLN A 61 11.81 -24.98 -33.58
CA GLN A 61 11.72 -23.53 -33.77
C GLN A 61 10.89 -22.87 -32.67
N ALA A 62 9.72 -23.41 -32.35
CA ALA A 62 8.87 -22.88 -31.28
C ALA A 62 9.55 -22.95 -29.91
N ALA A 63 10.24 -24.05 -29.60
CA ALA A 63 11.03 -24.17 -28.36
C ALA A 63 12.18 -23.15 -28.31
N SER A 64 12.85 -22.90 -29.43
CA SER A 64 13.87 -21.86 -29.56
C SER A 64 13.26 -20.46 -29.36
N ASP A 65 12.11 -20.18 -29.97
CA ASP A 65 11.40 -18.92 -29.82
C ASP A 65 10.97 -18.70 -28.37
N MET A 66 10.45 -19.74 -27.69
CA MET A 66 10.16 -19.71 -26.25
C MET A 66 11.38 -19.41 -25.40
N ALA A 67 12.52 -20.05 -25.67
CA ALA A 67 13.78 -19.79 -24.97
C ALA A 67 14.29 -18.36 -25.18
N ASN A 68 13.97 -17.76 -26.33
CA ASN A 68 14.29 -16.37 -26.66
C ASN A 68 13.20 -15.37 -26.22
N GLY A 69 12.17 -15.82 -25.48
CA GLY A 69 11.10 -14.96 -24.96
C GLY A 69 10.05 -14.54 -26.00
N ARG A 70 10.01 -15.19 -27.17
CA ARG A 70 9.04 -14.92 -28.24
C ARG A 70 7.89 -15.93 -28.16
N VAL A 71 6.86 -15.56 -27.42
CA VAL A 71 5.78 -16.48 -27.01
C VAL A 71 4.45 -15.98 -27.56
N TYR A 72 4.25 -15.96 -28.89
CA TYR A 72 3.11 -15.23 -29.50
C TYR A 72 2.12 -16.09 -30.30
N GLN A 73 2.48 -17.31 -30.67
CA GLN A 73 1.62 -18.16 -31.51
C GLN A 73 1.66 -19.62 -31.05
N LYS A 74 0.48 -20.24 -30.99
CA LYS A 74 0.35 -21.68 -30.73
C LYS A 74 0.94 -22.49 -31.87
N ILE A 75 1.49 -23.64 -31.52
CA ILE A 75 2.01 -24.63 -32.45
C ILE A 75 0.80 -25.42 -32.99
N ASP A 76 0.38 -25.11 -34.20
CA ASP A 76 -0.69 -25.83 -34.90
C ASP A 76 -0.09 -26.94 -35.78
N ILE A 77 0.01 -28.14 -35.20
CA ILE A 77 0.53 -29.34 -35.86
C ILE A 77 -0.44 -30.48 -35.58
N GLU A 78 -1.06 -31.03 -36.63
CA GLU A 78 -1.88 -32.25 -36.56
C GLU A 78 -0.99 -33.49 -36.40
N ALA A 79 -0.45 -33.70 -35.21
CA ALA A 79 0.34 -34.88 -34.87
C ALA A 79 -0.47 -35.85 -34.00
N LYS A 80 -0.40 -37.15 -34.30
CA LYS A 80 -1.00 -38.22 -33.49
C LYS A 80 0.06 -38.96 -32.67
N GLY A 81 -0.33 -39.53 -31.54
CA GLY A 81 0.58 -40.27 -30.65
C GLY A 81 1.47 -39.35 -29.81
N GLU A 82 2.72 -39.75 -29.58
CA GLU A 82 3.67 -39.05 -28.69
C GLU A 82 4.01 -37.64 -29.17
N LEU A 83 4.08 -37.43 -30.49
CA LEU A 83 4.34 -36.12 -31.06
C LEU A 83 3.19 -35.14 -30.81
N GLY A 84 1.94 -35.63 -30.84
CA GLY A 84 0.76 -34.84 -30.46
C GLY A 84 0.77 -34.45 -28.99
N ALA A 85 1.10 -35.41 -28.11
CA ALA A 85 1.25 -35.13 -26.67
C ALA A 85 2.36 -34.10 -26.39
N LEU A 86 3.47 -34.14 -27.15
CA LEU A 86 4.54 -33.15 -27.04
C LEU A 86 4.10 -31.76 -27.51
N VAL A 87 3.36 -31.67 -28.64
CA VAL A 87 2.78 -30.41 -29.14
C VAL A 87 1.84 -29.82 -28.09
N GLU A 88 0.98 -30.63 -27.48
CA GLU A 88 0.05 -30.21 -26.43
C GLU A 88 0.78 -29.71 -25.18
N SER A 89 1.81 -30.43 -24.73
CA SER A 89 2.65 -30.03 -23.60
C SER A 89 3.40 -28.71 -23.86
N LEU A 90 3.96 -28.53 -25.05
CA LEU A 90 4.61 -27.28 -25.46
C LEU A 90 3.62 -26.12 -25.55
N ASN A 91 2.44 -26.34 -26.12
CA ASN A 91 1.38 -25.33 -26.17
C ASN A 91 0.89 -24.93 -24.77
N THR A 92 0.78 -25.89 -23.84
CA THR A 92 0.46 -25.59 -22.43
C THR A 92 1.56 -24.74 -21.79
N THR A 93 2.83 -25.07 -22.04
CA THR A 93 3.98 -24.30 -21.54
C THR A 93 4.02 -22.89 -22.13
N LEU A 94 3.68 -22.76 -23.42
CA LEU A 94 3.55 -21.49 -24.13
C LEU A 94 2.47 -20.59 -23.48
N GLU A 95 1.30 -21.15 -23.19
CA GLU A 95 0.22 -20.42 -22.50
C GLU A 95 0.64 -19.96 -21.11
N ASN A 96 1.31 -20.83 -20.33
CA ASN A 96 1.84 -20.48 -19.01
C ASN A 96 2.85 -19.33 -19.09
N LEU A 97 3.76 -19.35 -20.07
CA LEU A 97 4.72 -18.27 -20.30
C LEU A 97 4.06 -16.96 -20.75
N GLN A 98 2.98 -17.02 -21.53
CA GLN A 98 2.21 -15.82 -21.91
C GLN A 98 1.53 -15.18 -20.70
N GLN A 99 0.93 -16.00 -19.82
CA GLN A 99 0.33 -15.53 -18.57
C GLN A 99 1.39 -14.93 -17.62
N LEU A 100 2.61 -15.49 -17.63
CA LEU A 100 3.76 -14.93 -16.90
C LEU A 100 4.16 -13.56 -17.42
N ASP A 101 4.38 -13.41 -18.72
CA ASP A 101 4.80 -12.13 -19.32
C ASP A 101 3.80 -11.02 -18.99
N ALA A 102 2.49 -11.32 -19.06
CA ALA A 102 1.45 -10.38 -18.66
C ALA A 102 1.54 -10.01 -17.16
N SER A 103 1.64 -11.00 -16.27
CA SER A 103 1.69 -10.78 -14.82
C SER A 103 2.97 -10.05 -14.39
N VAL A 104 4.12 -10.40 -14.95
CA VAL A 104 5.43 -9.77 -14.67
C VAL A 104 5.45 -8.34 -15.18
N LYS A 105 4.89 -8.06 -16.35
CA LYS A 105 4.74 -6.68 -16.84
C LYS A 105 3.90 -5.84 -15.91
N GLU A 106 2.73 -6.34 -15.51
CA GLU A 106 1.86 -5.65 -14.55
C GLU A 106 2.59 -5.37 -13.24
N GLN A 107 3.24 -6.37 -12.67
CA GLN A 107 4.01 -6.23 -11.43
C GLN A 107 5.21 -5.29 -11.56
N SER A 108 5.94 -5.35 -12.67
CA SER A 108 7.07 -4.47 -12.94
C SER A 108 6.65 -3.01 -13.05
N THR A 109 5.40 -2.72 -13.42
CA THR A 109 4.87 -1.35 -13.42
C THR A 109 4.47 -0.86 -12.03
N GLN A 110 4.07 -1.76 -11.12
CA GLN A 110 3.65 -1.41 -9.76
C GLN A 110 4.83 -1.16 -8.80
N VAL A 111 5.98 -1.81 -9.01
CA VAL A 111 7.16 -1.65 -8.12
C VAL A 111 7.68 -0.21 -8.08
N PRO A 112 7.89 0.50 -9.21
CA PRO A 112 8.28 1.91 -9.19
C PRO A 112 7.22 2.81 -8.53
N GLU A 113 5.93 2.52 -8.73
CA GLU A 113 4.84 3.26 -8.10
C GLU A 113 4.85 3.11 -6.57
N LEU A 114 5.03 1.88 -6.08
CA LEU A 114 5.20 1.58 -4.65
C LEU A 114 6.39 2.33 -4.04
N ALA A 115 7.54 2.31 -4.73
CA ALA A 115 8.73 3.05 -4.30
C ALA A 115 8.47 4.55 -4.22
N ALA A 116 7.87 5.13 -5.25
CA ALA A 116 7.53 6.56 -5.27
C ALA A 116 6.54 6.95 -4.16
N GLN A 117 5.56 6.09 -3.84
CA GLN A 117 4.63 6.34 -2.74
C GLN A 117 5.32 6.30 -1.37
N LEU A 118 6.26 5.36 -1.15
CA LEU A 118 7.06 5.30 0.07
C LEU A 118 8.00 6.51 0.21
N ASP A 119 8.63 6.94 -0.87
CA ASP A 119 9.46 8.14 -0.90
C ASP A 119 8.63 9.38 -0.56
N ALA A 120 7.43 9.51 -1.14
CA ALA A 120 6.52 10.61 -0.82
C ALA A 120 6.09 10.62 0.65
N ILE A 121 5.79 9.46 1.23
CA ILE A 121 5.50 9.35 2.67
C ILE A 121 6.71 9.80 3.50
N THR A 122 7.91 9.38 3.10
CA THR A 122 9.14 9.75 3.82
C THR A 122 9.37 11.27 3.79
N VAL A 123 9.23 11.89 2.63
CA VAL A 123 9.36 13.35 2.46
C VAL A 123 8.29 14.12 3.25
N ASP A 124 7.03 13.68 3.18
CA ASP A 124 5.94 14.30 3.95
C ASP A 124 6.21 14.19 5.45
N THR A 125 6.70 13.03 5.90
CA THR A 125 7.05 12.78 7.31
C THR A 125 8.20 13.68 7.75
N GLU A 126 9.26 13.80 6.94
CA GLU A 126 10.39 14.69 7.22
C GLU A 126 9.95 16.17 7.28
N THR A 127 9.07 16.58 6.37
CA THR A 127 8.54 17.94 6.36
C THR A 127 7.70 18.23 7.60
N ALA A 128 6.83 17.29 7.99
CA ALA A 128 6.01 17.41 9.19
C ALA A 128 6.87 17.42 10.47
N THR A 129 7.87 16.55 10.58
CA THR A 129 8.78 16.53 11.75
C THR A 129 9.60 17.80 11.83
N GLN A 130 10.12 18.32 10.71
CA GLN A 130 10.83 19.59 10.70
C GLN A 130 9.93 20.76 11.09
N SER A 131 8.68 20.79 10.63
CA SER A 131 7.68 21.78 11.04
C SER A 131 7.43 21.73 12.56
N VAL A 132 7.24 20.52 13.11
CA VAL A 132 7.08 20.34 14.57
C VAL A 132 8.32 20.82 15.33
N MET A 133 9.53 20.51 14.87
CA MET A 133 10.77 20.96 15.52
C MET A 133 10.89 22.48 15.51
N ASN A 134 10.67 23.13 14.36
CA ASN A 134 10.74 24.59 14.25
C ASN A 134 9.71 25.28 15.17
N ARG A 135 8.51 24.71 15.31
CA ARG A 135 7.47 25.24 16.19
C ARG A 135 7.79 25.00 17.67
N LEU A 136 8.37 23.86 18.02
CA LEU A 136 8.88 23.59 19.37
C LEU A 136 9.97 24.59 19.76
N ASP A 137 10.86 24.95 18.84
CA ASP A 137 11.86 25.99 19.07
C ASP A 137 11.23 27.36 19.31
N ALA A 138 10.23 27.74 18.51
CA ALA A 138 9.47 28.98 18.70
C ALA A 138 8.72 29.00 20.05
N LEU A 139 8.11 27.87 20.41
CA LEU A 139 7.42 27.69 21.69
C LEU A 139 8.39 27.82 22.87
N MET A 140 9.55 27.17 22.81
CA MET A 140 10.59 27.29 23.84
C MET A 140 11.06 28.73 23.99
N ALA A 141 11.38 29.41 22.88
CA ALA A 141 11.80 30.80 22.90
C ALA A 141 10.74 31.74 23.50
N ALA A 142 9.47 31.56 23.12
CA ALA A 142 8.36 32.32 23.67
C ALA A 142 8.12 32.04 25.16
N SER A 143 8.24 30.77 25.58
CA SER A 143 8.09 30.37 26.99
C SER A 143 9.21 30.93 27.86
N ASP A 144 10.46 30.92 27.38
CA ASP A 144 11.61 31.49 28.11
C ASP A 144 11.51 33.01 28.21
N ALA A 145 11.02 33.67 27.16
CA ALA A 145 10.73 35.10 27.20
C ALA A 145 9.62 35.40 28.23
N ALA A 146 8.55 34.60 28.25
CA ALA A 146 7.44 34.76 29.19
C ALA A 146 7.90 34.59 30.63
N GLY A 147 8.75 33.59 30.89
CA GLY A 147 9.35 33.37 32.20
C GLY A 147 10.14 34.58 32.68
N ARG A 148 11.02 35.15 31.84
CA ARG A 148 11.83 36.31 32.20
C ARG A 148 11.00 37.57 32.47
N GLU A 149 9.98 37.83 31.64
CA GLU A 149 9.08 38.98 31.84
C GLU A 149 8.19 38.80 33.08
N LEU A 150 7.74 37.57 33.36
CA LEU A 150 7.01 37.24 34.57
C LEU A 150 7.89 37.46 35.81
N ASP A 151 9.13 36.99 35.80
CA ASP A 151 10.07 37.17 36.92
C ASP A 151 10.35 38.65 37.21
N GLN A 152 10.50 39.47 36.17
CA GLN A 152 10.64 40.92 36.30
C GLN A 152 9.37 41.56 36.88
N SER A 153 8.20 41.17 36.37
CA SER A 153 6.90 41.67 36.85
C SER A 153 6.64 41.30 38.31
N VAL A 154 6.97 40.06 38.71
CA VAL A 154 6.86 39.58 40.09
C VAL A 154 7.81 40.34 41.01
N SER A 155 9.04 40.61 40.56
CA SER A 155 10.01 41.38 41.34
C SER A 155 9.54 42.83 41.55
N ALA A 156 9.05 43.48 40.49
CA ALA A 156 8.48 44.81 40.58
C ALA A 156 7.24 44.87 41.50
N LEU A 157 6.37 43.84 41.46
CA LEU A 157 5.23 43.73 42.38
C LEU A 157 5.69 43.59 43.84
N LYS A 158 6.71 42.78 44.11
CA LYS A 158 7.28 42.64 45.47
C LYS A 158 7.83 43.96 45.98
N GLU A 159 8.62 44.67 45.18
CA GLU A 159 9.17 45.98 45.56
C GLU A 159 8.06 47.00 45.84
N ASN A 160 7.00 47.00 45.02
CA ASN A 160 5.83 47.86 45.21
C ASN A 160 5.08 47.50 46.51
N GLN A 161 4.85 46.21 46.75
CA GLN A 161 4.21 45.73 47.98
C GLN A 161 5.03 46.09 49.23
N GLU A 162 6.36 45.96 49.19
CA GLU A 162 7.26 46.35 50.28
C GLU A 162 7.27 47.87 50.49
N ALA A 163 7.26 48.66 49.41
CA ALA A 163 7.14 50.11 49.49
C ALA A 163 5.80 50.54 50.11
N GLN A 164 4.70 49.90 49.71
CA GLN A 164 3.36 50.15 50.25
C GLN A 164 3.25 49.75 51.72
N THR A 165 3.85 48.62 52.12
CA THR A 165 3.89 48.18 53.52
C THR A 165 4.70 49.16 54.39
N ARG A 166 5.86 49.62 53.91
CA ARG A 166 6.66 50.64 54.61
C ARG A 166 5.93 51.97 54.73
N PHE A 167 5.22 52.38 53.68
CA PHE A 167 4.39 53.58 53.71
C PHE A 167 3.28 53.47 54.77
N GLN A 168 2.54 52.35 54.77
CA GLN A 168 1.48 52.10 55.74
C GLN A 168 2.01 52.10 57.18
N ALA A 169 3.12 51.40 57.44
CA ALA A 169 3.72 51.36 58.77
C ALA A 169 4.18 52.76 59.26
N ARG A 170 4.64 53.64 58.36
CA ARG A 170 5.02 55.00 58.71
C ARG A 170 3.80 55.84 59.06
N ILE A 171 2.69 55.70 58.32
CA ILE A 171 1.40 56.33 58.63
C ILE A 171 0.89 55.86 59.99
N ASP A 172 0.86 54.55 60.23
CA ASP A 172 0.38 53.99 61.49
C ASP A 172 1.20 54.55 62.67
N GLY A 173 2.53 54.68 62.52
CA GLY A 173 3.38 55.32 63.52
C GLY A 173 3.08 56.81 63.78
N PHE A 174 2.69 57.57 62.75
CA PHE A 174 2.23 58.95 62.93
C PHE A 174 0.88 59.01 63.65
N LEU A 175 -0.05 58.10 63.31
CA LEU A 175 -1.38 58.02 63.93
C LEU A 175 -1.28 57.63 65.41
N ASP A 176 -0.43 56.67 65.75
CA ASP A 176 -0.16 56.26 67.13
C ASP A 176 0.37 57.44 67.96
N ARG A 177 1.34 58.19 67.42
CA ARG A 177 1.89 59.40 68.07
C ARG A 177 0.85 60.49 68.29
N ALA A 178 -0.01 60.75 67.29
CA ALA A 178 -1.11 61.70 67.43
C ALA A 178 -2.12 61.28 68.51
N SER A 179 -2.39 59.97 68.64
CA SER A 179 -3.28 59.43 69.68
C SER A 179 -2.66 59.45 71.09
N GLY A 180 -1.32 59.43 71.18
CA GLY A 180 -0.56 59.44 72.44
C GLY A 180 -0.43 60.81 73.12
N GLY A 181 -1.04 61.87 72.58
CA GLY A 181 -1.06 63.21 73.18
C GLY A 181 0.07 64.15 72.73
N GLU A 182 0.76 63.83 71.63
CA GLU A 182 1.74 64.72 70.99
C GLU A 182 1.04 65.90 70.29
N ASP A 183 1.72 67.04 70.06
CA ASP A 183 1.12 68.23 69.44
C ASP A 183 0.59 67.91 68.02
N PRO A 184 -0.74 67.97 67.79
CA PRO A 184 -1.35 67.59 66.52
C PRO A 184 -0.80 68.38 65.33
N THR A 185 -0.41 69.63 65.56
CA THR A 185 0.08 70.55 64.51
C THR A 185 1.42 70.10 63.97
N ARG A 186 2.30 69.62 64.87
CA ARG A 186 3.63 69.13 64.53
C ARG A 186 3.57 67.80 63.80
N VAL A 187 2.74 66.87 64.27
CA VAL A 187 2.53 65.58 63.60
C VAL A 187 1.92 65.79 62.21
N ALA A 188 0.97 66.72 62.05
CA ALA A 188 0.38 67.05 60.76
C ALA A 188 1.41 67.61 59.76
N GLN A 189 2.34 68.45 60.20
CA GLN A 189 3.43 68.94 59.36
C GLN A 189 4.36 67.80 58.92
N GLU A 190 4.77 66.92 59.84
CA GLU A 190 5.63 65.77 59.51
C GLU A 190 4.96 64.79 58.54
N VAL A 191 3.64 64.57 58.67
CA VAL A 191 2.86 63.77 57.72
C VAL A 191 2.82 64.42 56.35
N LEU A 192 2.57 65.74 56.29
CA LEU A 192 2.55 66.47 55.02
C LEU A 192 3.92 66.43 54.32
N ASP A 193 5.01 66.65 55.07
CA ASP A 193 6.38 66.54 54.55
C ASP A 193 6.66 65.13 54.03
N PHE A 194 6.27 64.09 54.78
CA PHE A 194 6.42 62.70 54.34
C PHE A 194 5.61 62.38 53.08
N LEU A 195 4.34 62.82 53.01
CA LEU A 195 3.49 62.60 51.84
C LEU A 195 4.03 63.32 50.61
N PHE A 196 4.55 64.55 50.79
CA PHE A 196 5.14 65.33 49.72
C PHE A 196 6.44 64.68 49.22
N GLU A 197 7.30 64.22 50.12
CA GLU A 197 8.52 63.49 49.80
C GLU A 197 8.19 62.18 49.06
N HIS A 198 7.24 61.39 49.57
CA HIS A 198 6.80 60.15 48.96
C HIS A 198 6.20 60.36 47.56
N GLN A 199 5.39 61.41 47.37
CA GLN A 199 4.79 61.72 46.06
C GLN A 199 5.85 62.12 45.02
N MET A 200 6.95 62.72 45.47
CA MET A 200 8.06 63.14 44.60
C MET A 200 9.03 61.99 44.28
N THR A 201 9.18 61.01 45.17
CA THR A 201 10.16 59.90 45.02
C THR A 201 9.57 58.60 44.48
N THR A 202 8.28 58.35 44.67
CA THR A 202 7.66 57.05 44.36
C THR A 202 7.11 57.05 42.94
N ARG A 203 8.00 56.88 41.95
CA ARG A 203 7.62 56.47 40.60
C ARG A 203 8.14 55.05 40.37
N LEU A 204 7.49 54.06 40.97
CA LEU A 204 7.72 52.69 40.54
C LEU A 204 7.16 52.51 39.12
N PRO A 205 7.87 51.82 38.22
CA PRO A 205 7.35 51.54 36.89
C PRO A 205 6.04 50.74 37.00
N PRO A 206 5.03 51.05 36.18
CA PRO A 206 3.80 50.26 36.13
C PRO A 206 4.14 48.84 35.68
N VAL A 207 3.56 47.85 36.35
CA VAL A 207 3.68 46.44 35.96
C VAL A 207 2.81 46.21 34.74
N ASP A 208 3.44 46.02 33.59
CA ASP A 208 2.75 45.73 32.33
C ASP A 208 2.76 44.23 32.03
N LEU A 209 1.60 43.58 32.19
CA LEU A 209 1.43 42.16 31.90
C LEU A 209 1.08 41.89 30.44
N ALA A 210 0.95 42.90 29.59
CA ALA A 210 0.55 42.74 28.19
C ALA A 210 1.57 41.87 27.42
N GLN A 211 2.87 42.05 27.68
CA GLN A 211 3.93 41.26 27.05
C GLN A 211 3.88 39.79 27.47
N VAL A 212 3.71 39.52 28.77
CA VAL A 212 3.55 38.16 29.30
C VAL A 212 2.31 37.48 28.69
N GLN A 213 1.18 38.20 28.61
CA GLN A 213 -0.04 37.66 27.99
C GLN A 213 0.15 37.37 26.50
N ALA A 214 0.86 38.24 25.77
CA ALA A 214 1.15 38.03 24.35
C ALA A 214 2.01 36.78 24.12
N GLN A 215 3.06 36.59 24.92
CA GLN A 215 3.94 35.42 24.82
C GLN A 215 3.24 34.12 25.24
N LEU A 216 2.38 34.14 26.27
CA LEU A 216 1.56 32.99 26.64
C LEU A 216 0.55 32.60 25.54
N ARG A 217 -0.05 33.59 24.87
CA ARG A 217 -0.92 33.32 23.70
C ARG A 217 -0.12 32.67 22.58
N GLN A 218 1.06 33.19 22.27
CA GLN A 218 1.94 32.60 21.27
C GLN A 218 2.33 31.15 21.60
N VAL A 219 2.65 30.84 22.86
CA VAL A 219 2.90 29.45 23.31
C VAL A 219 1.69 28.56 23.08
N SER A 220 0.49 29.04 23.40
CA SER A 220 -0.76 28.31 23.18
C SER A 220 -1.03 28.09 21.68
N ASP A 221 -0.82 29.11 20.86
CA ASP A 221 -1.04 29.05 19.41
C ASP A 221 -0.07 28.07 18.74
N GLU A 222 1.22 28.12 19.09
CA GLU A 222 2.20 27.15 18.57
C GLU A 222 1.91 25.72 19.04
N SER A 223 1.43 25.54 20.27
CA SER A 223 1.01 24.23 20.77
C SER A 223 -0.16 23.65 19.96
N PHE A 224 -1.14 24.50 19.62
CA PHE A 224 -2.27 24.11 18.79
C PHE A 224 -1.84 23.76 17.36
N GLU A 225 -0.91 24.52 16.81
CA GLU A 225 -0.37 24.26 15.48
C GLU A 225 0.49 23.00 15.41
N ILE A 226 1.26 22.70 16.45
CA ILE A 226 1.97 21.41 16.60
C ILE A 226 0.94 20.28 16.63
N LEU A 227 -0.13 20.43 17.41
CA LEU A 227 -1.21 19.44 17.46
C LEU A 227 -1.84 19.23 16.08
N ASN A 228 -2.16 20.31 15.35
CA ASN A 228 -2.68 20.23 13.98
C ASN A 228 -1.69 19.52 13.04
N THR A 229 -0.40 19.84 13.13
CA THR A 229 0.66 19.20 12.31
C THR A 229 0.76 17.71 12.61
N LEU A 230 0.65 17.30 13.87
CA LEU A 230 0.65 15.91 14.29
C LEU A 230 -0.66 15.19 13.91
N GLN A 231 -1.80 15.88 13.87
CA GLN A 231 -3.10 15.31 13.51
C GLN A 231 -3.17 14.88 12.03
N PHE A 232 -2.25 15.34 11.18
CA PHE A 232 -2.01 14.80 9.83
C PHE A 232 -1.48 13.36 9.79
N GLN A 233 -1.29 12.69 10.94
CA GLN A 233 -1.06 11.24 10.99
C GLN A 233 -2.13 10.43 10.23
N ASP A 234 -3.33 10.97 10.05
CA ASP A 234 -4.42 10.33 9.29
C ASP A 234 -4.10 10.23 7.79
N ILE A 235 -3.38 11.20 7.20
CA ILE A 235 -2.92 11.12 5.81
C ILE A 235 -1.80 10.09 5.67
N THR A 236 -0.85 10.08 6.61
CA THR A 236 0.25 9.10 6.62
C THR A 236 -0.31 7.68 6.72
N ARG A 237 -1.31 7.48 7.60
CA ARG A 237 -2.04 6.22 7.72
C ARG A 237 -2.71 5.81 6.41
N GLN A 238 -3.49 6.69 5.78
CA GLN A 238 -4.16 6.39 4.51
C GLN A 238 -3.16 6.03 3.40
N LYS A 239 -2.03 6.75 3.31
CA LYS A 239 -0.97 6.46 2.35
C LYS A 239 -0.31 5.10 2.62
N VAL A 240 -0.03 4.77 3.88
CA VAL A 240 0.50 3.46 4.28
C VAL A 240 -0.50 2.34 3.99
N GLU A 241 -1.79 2.53 4.29
CA GLU A 241 -2.84 1.56 3.95
C GLU A 241 -2.90 1.29 2.44
N LYS A 242 -2.76 2.33 1.62
CA LYS A 242 -2.72 2.20 0.15
C LYS A 242 -1.48 1.44 -0.33
N VAL A 243 -0.30 1.74 0.22
CA VAL A 243 0.94 0.99 -0.05
C VAL A 243 0.77 -0.49 0.34
N VAL A 244 0.17 -0.77 1.50
CA VAL A 244 -0.11 -2.14 1.94
C VAL A 244 -1.08 -2.86 1.00
N GLN A 245 -2.11 -2.17 0.47
CA GLN A 245 -3.01 -2.76 -0.53
C GLN A 245 -2.28 -3.09 -1.83
N LEU A 246 -1.44 -2.19 -2.32
CA LEU A 246 -0.59 -2.42 -3.51
C LEU A 246 0.37 -3.59 -3.29
N LEU A 247 1.00 -3.69 -2.11
CA LEU A 247 1.85 -4.83 -1.75
C LEU A 247 1.08 -6.15 -1.72
N LYS A 248 -0.18 -6.15 -1.24
CA LYS A 248 -1.06 -7.34 -1.28
C LYS A 248 -1.40 -7.74 -2.71
N GLN A 249 -1.69 -6.79 -3.59
CA GLN A 249 -1.92 -7.06 -5.01
C GLN A 249 -0.69 -7.66 -5.67
N PHE A 250 0.48 -7.07 -5.41
CA PHE A 250 1.77 -7.59 -5.87
C PHE A 250 2.03 -9.01 -5.36
N GLN A 251 1.80 -9.29 -4.08
CA GLN A 251 1.92 -10.64 -3.52
C GLN A 251 0.96 -11.63 -4.19
N GLY A 252 -0.29 -11.23 -4.43
CA GLY A 252 -1.28 -12.04 -5.13
C GLY A 252 -0.84 -12.42 -6.54
N GLY A 253 -0.28 -11.46 -7.29
CA GLY A 253 0.30 -11.72 -8.61
C GLY A 253 1.48 -12.71 -8.56
N LEU A 254 2.37 -12.57 -7.58
CA LEU A 254 3.53 -13.47 -7.43
C LEU A 254 3.08 -14.88 -7.06
N ARG A 255 2.07 -15.02 -6.21
CA ARG A 255 1.48 -16.33 -5.87
C ARG A 255 0.87 -16.98 -7.11
N ARG A 256 0.14 -16.22 -7.93
CA ARG A 256 -0.41 -16.72 -9.19
C ARG A 256 0.67 -17.20 -10.15
N LEU A 257 1.81 -16.50 -10.20
CA LEU A 257 2.98 -16.95 -10.97
C LEU A 257 3.54 -18.28 -10.49
N LEU A 258 3.69 -18.45 -9.17
CA LEU A 258 4.17 -19.71 -8.58
C LEU A 258 3.21 -20.87 -8.88
N GLU A 259 1.90 -20.64 -8.82
CA GLU A 259 0.87 -21.62 -9.16
C GLU A 259 0.93 -22.03 -10.65
N ILE A 260 1.07 -21.07 -11.56
CA ILE A 260 1.17 -21.34 -13.02
C ILE A 260 2.34 -22.27 -13.34
N PHE A 261 3.49 -22.05 -12.71
CA PHE A 261 4.68 -22.87 -12.95
C PHE A 261 4.70 -24.19 -12.19
N LYS A 262 3.70 -24.46 -11.35
CA LYS A 262 3.74 -25.57 -10.38
C LYS A 262 5.09 -25.65 -9.68
N ILE A 263 5.69 -24.49 -9.43
CA ILE A 263 6.76 -24.39 -8.46
C ILE A 263 5.99 -24.54 -7.16
N GLU A 264 5.79 -25.78 -6.74
CA GLU A 264 5.54 -26.05 -5.34
C GLU A 264 6.63 -25.24 -4.65
N ALA A 265 6.21 -24.20 -3.93
CA ALA A 265 7.06 -23.62 -2.95
C ALA A 265 7.34 -24.78 -2.01
N ALA A 266 8.39 -25.57 -2.30
CA ALA A 266 9.04 -26.44 -1.36
C ALA A 266 9.05 -25.60 -0.10
N GLU A 267 8.43 -26.10 0.97
CA GLU A 267 8.19 -25.40 2.22
C GLU A 267 9.51 -24.81 2.75
N ALA A 268 9.93 -23.70 2.17
CA ALA A 268 11.21 -23.08 2.36
C ALA A 268 10.93 -21.92 3.29
N GLY A 269 10.53 -22.27 4.53
CA GLY A 269 10.62 -21.42 5.72
C GLY A 269 9.96 -20.04 5.69
N ALA A 270 9.29 -19.65 4.60
CA ALA A 270 8.81 -18.28 4.40
C ALA A 270 7.50 -17.97 5.14
N ALA A 271 6.88 -18.96 5.77
CA ALA A 271 5.80 -18.73 6.72
C ALA A 271 6.28 -18.00 7.99
N THR A 272 7.58 -18.04 8.31
CA THR A 272 8.08 -17.54 9.61
C THR A 272 8.66 -16.12 9.59
N VAL A 273 8.92 -15.52 8.43
CA VAL A 273 9.61 -14.21 8.38
C VAL A 273 8.67 -13.03 8.71
N PHE A 274 7.35 -13.21 8.59
CA PHE A 274 6.38 -12.15 8.91
C PHE A 274 5.33 -12.52 9.97
N GLU A 275 5.22 -13.80 10.38
CA GLU A 275 4.27 -14.19 11.44
C GLU A 275 4.70 -13.79 12.86
N HIS A 276 5.98 -13.45 13.08
CA HIS A 276 6.49 -13.13 14.42
C HIS A 276 6.68 -11.65 14.75
N ARG A 277 6.13 -10.75 13.93
CA ARG A 277 5.87 -9.38 14.41
C ARG A 277 4.41 -9.24 14.83
N ALA A 278 4.01 -10.06 15.80
CA ALA A 278 2.95 -9.67 16.72
C ALA A 278 3.43 -8.41 17.48
N ILE A 279 3.36 -7.25 16.81
CA ILE A 279 3.30 -5.99 17.52
C ILE A 279 2.00 -6.11 18.32
N ALA A 280 2.13 -6.17 19.65
CA ALA A 280 1.08 -6.43 20.62
C ALA A 280 0.01 -5.31 20.70
N THR A 281 -0.45 -4.85 19.54
CA THR A 281 -1.27 -3.66 19.39
C THR A 281 -2.13 -3.63 18.12
N GLN A 282 -2.00 -4.64 17.25
CA GLN A 282 -2.58 -4.63 15.90
C GLN A 282 -4.13 -4.57 15.87
N ASP A 283 -4.80 -5.02 16.93
CA ASP A 283 -6.27 -4.92 17.06
C ASP A 283 -6.76 -3.83 18.03
N ARG A 284 -5.86 -3.18 18.80
CA ARG A 284 -6.27 -2.27 19.90
C ARG A 284 -5.78 -0.84 19.82
N ILE A 285 -4.80 -0.51 18.96
CA ILE A 285 -4.46 0.91 18.71
C ILE A 285 -5.57 1.60 17.90
N PHE A 286 -6.26 0.85 17.03
CA PHE A 286 -7.17 1.44 16.04
C PHE A 286 -8.64 1.52 16.48
N GLU A 287 -9.06 0.74 17.48
CA GLU A 287 -10.45 0.76 17.98
C GLU A 287 -10.75 1.95 18.90
N THR A 288 -9.74 2.53 19.58
CA THR A 288 -10.01 3.62 20.53
C THR A 288 -10.38 4.94 19.85
N SER A 289 -9.98 5.16 18.59
CA SER A 289 -10.32 6.40 17.85
C SER A 289 -11.59 6.28 17.01
N LEU A 290 -12.02 5.06 16.64
CA LEU A 290 -13.23 4.81 15.85
C LEU A 290 -14.54 5.17 16.59
N VAL A 291 -14.51 5.25 17.92
CA VAL A 291 -15.71 5.61 18.72
C VAL A 291 -15.96 7.12 18.77
N GLN A 292 -14.97 7.97 18.47
CA GLN A 292 -15.14 9.43 18.48
C GLN A 292 -15.54 10.03 17.13
N ASP A 293 -15.33 9.33 16.01
CA ASP A 293 -15.57 9.88 14.67
C ASP A 293 -17.03 9.77 14.20
N GLN A 294 -17.92 9.15 14.98
CA GLN A 294 -19.37 9.11 14.69
C GLN A 294 -20.16 10.33 15.18
N LYS A 295 -19.50 11.33 15.79
CA LYS A 295 -20.15 12.57 16.29
C LYS A 295 -19.54 13.85 15.73
N LYS A 296 -19.05 13.85 14.49
CA LYS A 296 -18.92 15.11 13.76
C LYS A 296 -20.29 15.49 13.21
N GLU A 297 -21.05 16.26 13.99
CA GLU A 297 -22.13 17.08 13.41
C GLU A 297 -21.50 17.89 12.27
N SER A 298 -22.05 17.76 11.06
CA SER A 298 -21.58 18.55 9.93
C SER A 298 -21.73 20.03 10.26
N VAL A 299 -20.79 20.86 9.81
CA VAL A 299 -20.91 22.32 9.91
C VAL A 299 -22.25 22.80 9.31
N ASP A 300 -22.75 22.08 8.30
CA ASP A 300 -24.06 22.34 7.70
C ASP A 300 -25.24 22.01 8.62
N ASP A 301 -25.11 21.01 9.50
CA ASP A 301 -26.14 20.65 10.49
C ASP A 301 -26.22 21.70 11.61
N ILE A 302 -25.08 22.24 12.04
CA ILE A 302 -25.01 23.33 13.02
C ILE A 302 -25.61 24.62 12.45
N ILE A 303 -25.31 24.94 11.18
CA ILE A 303 -25.90 26.09 10.48
C ILE A 303 -27.42 25.91 10.30
N ALA A 304 -27.88 24.68 10.00
CA ALA A 304 -29.30 24.38 9.90
C ALA A 304 -30.03 24.48 11.25
N GLN A 305 -29.42 24.02 12.34
CA GLN A 305 -29.96 24.18 13.70
C GLN A 305 -30.05 25.66 14.10
N PHE A 306 -29.01 26.45 13.83
CA PHE A 306 -28.98 27.87 14.20
C PHE A 306 -30.05 28.68 13.45
N LYS A 307 -30.28 28.37 12.17
CA LYS A 307 -31.37 28.98 11.37
C LYS A 307 -32.76 28.58 11.86
N LYS A 308 -32.91 27.39 12.46
CA LYS A 308 -34.19 26.91 13.01
C LYS A 308 -34.54 27.55 14.35
N THR A 309 -33.55 28.09 15.09
CA THR A 309 -33.77 28.75 16.39
C THR A 309 -34.06 30.26 16.28
N GLN A 310 -33.88 30.86 15.09
CA GLN A 310 -34.20 32.28 14.83
C GLN A 310 -35.53 32.50 14.05
N GLY A 311 -36.36 31.47 13.93
CA GLY A 311 -37.70 31.53 13.33
C GLY A 311 -38.80 31.49 14.37
#